data_AF-A0AAX6HEF8-F1
#
_entry.id   AF-A0AAX6HEF8-F1
#
_cell.length_a   1.000
_cell.length_b   1.000
_cell.length_c   1.000
_cell.angle_alpha   90.00
_cell.angle_beta   90.00
_cell.angle_gamma   90.00
#
_symmetry.space_group_name_H-M   'P 1'
#
loop_
_entity.id
_entity.type
_entity.pdbx_description
1 polymer ?
#
loop_
_entity_poly.entity_id
_entity_poly.type
_entity_poly.pdbx_seq_one_letter_code
_entity_poly.pdbx_strand_id
1 'polypeptide(L)'
;MSSSRLHNFAEIAKQVNISVARRLVLDVPTRWNSTYAMLESALIFRDVFPRYGDRDNNYVWLPSDLDWEKAENVCKILEVFHDASNVFSGVSYPTSNLFLPEIWKVKQILNEKSVEFDETHYLKSMVDRMKSKFEKYWGQCNLLMSIAAVLDPRFKMKLIEFSFPKIYPAQEADKNIRYVIDSLYELYAEYVASNAISNDKDEDKAKGEASNSVSIHIKGKTKGRSEFDIWAKQMDKVEPSKSALDVYLEEGIYLCENDEDFSALNWWKNKTLQFKLLSKMARDILSIPVSTVASESAFSAGGRVLDQYRSSMKPETVEALICTGDWLRSEYGLANSEVGLQRDEESMQEVHLEYDI
;
A
#
# COMPACT_ATOMS: atom_id res chain seq x y z
N MET A 1 -26.61 20.86 7.01
CA MET A 1 -27.58 21.73 6.30
C MET A 1 -28.99 21.22 6.52
N SER A 2 -30.02 22.09 6.55
CA SER A 2 -31.41 21.60 6.54
C SER A 2 -31.77 20.99 5.18
N SER A 3 -32.73 20.06 5.15
CA SER A 3 -33.15 19.36 3.92
C SER A 3 -33.56 20.32 2.79
N SER A 4 -34.22 21.44 3.14
CA SER A 4 -34.59 22.50 2.19
C SER A 4 -33.38 23.21 1.57
N ARG A 5 -32.34 23.54 2.36
CA ARG A 5 -31.10 24.16 1.85
C ARG A 5 -30.34 23.25 0.90
N LEU A 6 -30.25 21.95 1.23
CA LEU A 6 -29.64 20.93 0.37
C LEU A 6 -30.37 20.80 -0.96
N HIS A 7 -31.71 20.80 -0.94
CA HIS A 7 -32.52 20.74 -2.16
C HIS A 7 -32.29 21.96 -3.06
N ASN A 8 -32.30 23.17 -2.49
CA ASN A 8 -32.03 24.39 -3.23
C ASN A 8 -30.63 24.42 -3.85
N PHE A 9 -29.61 23.97 -3.11
CA PHE A 9 -28.25 23.86 -3.62
C PHE A 9 -28.14 22.86 -4.77
N ALA A 10 -28.77 21.69 -4.64
CA ALA A 10 -28.80 20.67 -5.68
C ALA A 10 -29.53 21.12 -6.96
N GLU A 11 -30.63 21.87 -6.81
CA GLU A 11 -31.34 22.50 -7.94
C GLU A 11 -30.43 23.46 -8.71
N ILE A 12 -29.67 24.31 -8.01
CA ILE A 12 -28.72 25.23 -8.66
C ILE A 12 -27.59 24.45 -9.32
N ALA A 13 -27.04 23.43 -8.67
CA ALA A 13 -26.00 22.57 -9.25
C ALA A 13 -26.44 21.94 -10.58
N LYS A 14 -27.69 21.46 -10.67
CA LYS A 14 -28.27 20.95 -11.92
C LYS A 14 -28.35 22.02 -13.01
N GLN A 15 -28.75 23.25 -12.65
CA GLN A 15 -28.88 24.36 -13.61
C GLN A 15 -27.54 24.75 -14.26
N VAL A 16 -26.44 24.42 -13.60
CA VAL A 16 -25.07 24.70 -14.07
C VAL A 16 -24.39 23.47 -14.65
N ASN A 17 -25.17 22.41 -14.93
CA ASN A 17 -24.71 21.12 -15.47
C ASN A 17 -23.69 20.38 -14.60
N ILE A 18 -23.69 20.60 -13.28
CA ILE A 18 -22.89 19.78 -12.35
C ILE A 18 -23.69 18.53 -11.98
N SER A 19 -23.04 17.37 -12.05
CA SER A 19 -23.66 16.09 -11.69
C SER A 19 -24.06 16.06 -10.21
N VAL A 20 -25.30 15.65 -9.96
CA VAL A 20 -25.89 15.50 -8.62
C VAL A 20 -25.34 14.27 -7.88
N ALA A 21 -24.58 13.41 -8.58
CA ALA A 21 -23.87 12.30 -7.93
C ALA A 21 -22.75 12.82 -7.01
N ARG A 22 -22.19 14.00 -7.31
CA ARG A 22 -21.20 14.67 -6.47
C ARG A 22 -21.88 15.45 -5.36
N ARG A 23 -21.28 15.46 -4.18
CA ARG A 23 -21.79 16.14 -2.98
C ARG A 23 -20.67 16.93 -2.32
N LEU A 24 -21.04 18.01 -1.64
CA LEU A 24 -20.13 18.71 -0.75
C LEU A 24 -19.76 17.79 0.41
N VAL A 25 -18.47 17.74 0.73
CA VAL A 25 -17.90 16.96 1.83
C VAL A 25 -17.53 17.92 2.95
N LEU A 26 -17.71 17.51 4.20
CA LEU A 26 -17.27 18.31 5.36
C LEU A 26 -15.83 17.97 5.73
N ASP A 27 -15.06 18.99 6.11
CA ASP A 27 -13.72 18.82 6.64
C ASP A 27 -13.72 18.27 8.07
N VAL A 28 -12.78 17.38 8.33
CA VAL A 28 -12.37 16.90 9.64
C VAL A 28 -11.00 17.49 9.91
N PRO A 29 -10.87 18.52 10.79
CA PRO A 29 -9.65 19.32 10.93
C PRO A 29 -8.37 18.55 11.30
N THR A 30 -8.52 17.33 11.81
CA THR A 30 -7.41 16.45 12.19
C THR A 30 -6.92 15.57 11.03
N ARG A 31 -7.58 15.59 9.87
CA ARG A 31 -7.32 14.70 8.73
C ARG A 31 -7.20 15.50 7.43
N TRP A 32 -5.97 15.66 6.97
CA TRP A 32 -5.67 16.39 5.73
C TRP A 32 -6.31 15.76 4.48
N ASN A 33 -6.59 14.45 4.46
CA ASN A 33 -7.39 13.79 3.41
C ASN A 33 -8.82 14.34 3.32
N SER A 34 -9.45 14.58 4.48
CA SER A 34 -10.79 15.17 4.55
C SER A 34 -10.77 16.62 4.10
N THR A 35 -9.72 17.37 4.45
CA THR A 35 -9.52 18.73 3.94
C THR A 35 -9.38 18.75 2.43
N TYR A 36 -8.59 17.83 1.85
CA TYR A 36 -8.47 17.69 0.40
C TYR A 36 -9.82 17.38 -0.25
N ALA A 37 -10.53 16.36 0.22
CA ALA A 37 -11.82 15.96 -0.33
C ALA A 37 -12.87 17.09 -0.24
N MET A 38 -12.88 17.85 0.86
CA MET A 38 -13.73 19.04 0.99
C MET A 38 -13.36 20.09 -0.07
N LEU A 39 -12.07 20.44 -0.20
CA LEU A 39 -11.63 21.50 -1.12
C LEU A 39 -11.85 21.10 -2.59
N GLU A 40 -11.48 19.88 -2.96
CA GLU A 40 -11.71 19.33 -4.31
C GLU A 40 -13.20 19.38 -4.67
N SER A 41 -14.06 18.92 -3.75
CA SER A 41 -15.50 18.99 -3.91
C SER A 41 -16.00 20.44 -4.04
N ALA A 42 -15.57 21.34 -3.14
CA ALA A 42 -15.98 22.74 -3.15
C ALA A 42 -15.60 23.44 -4.46
N LEU A 43 -14.43 23.14 -5.02
CA LEU A 43 -13.95 23.70 -6.29
C LEU A 43 -14.85 23.31 -7.47
N ILE A 44 -15.37 22.08 -7.49
CA ILE A 44 -16.35 21.65 -8.51
C ILE A 44 -17.63 22.49 -8.43
N PHE A 45 -18.03 22.88 -7.22
CA PHE A 45 -19.24 23.68 -6.97
C PHE A 45 -18.98 25.20 -6.93
N ARG A 46 -17.79 25.68 -7.32
CA ARG A 46 -17.40 27.11 -7.25
C ARG A 46 -18.48 28.06 -7.79
N ASP A 47 -19.05 27.74 -8.95
CA ASP A 47 -20.06 28.58 -9.62
C ASP A 47 -21.48 28.44 -9.04
N VAL A 48 -21.69 27.51 -8.10
CA VAL A 48 -22.98 27.29 -7.41
C VAL A 48 -23.09 28.22 -6.21
N PHE A 49 -22.00 28.49 -5.50
CA PHE A 49 -22.01 29.29 -4.27
C PHE A 49 -22.57 30.71 -4.46
N PRO A 50 -22.16 31.50 -5.48
CA PRO A 50 -22.72 32.83 -5.70
C PRO A 50 -24.22 32.79 -6.00
N ARG A 51 -24.64 31.86 -6.88
CA ARG A 51 -26.04 31.66 -7.25
C ARG A 51 -26.91 31.19 -6.08
N TYR A 52 -26.33 30.44 -5.14
CA TYR A 52 -26.98 30.07 -3.90
C TYR A 52 -27.16 31.29 -2.99
N GLY A 53 -26.14 32.17 -2.90
CA GLY A 53 -26.22 33.45 -2.20
C GLY A 53 -27.32 34.36 -2.71
N ASP A 54 -27.55 34.39 -4.03
CA ASP A 54 -28.66 35.15 -4.63
C ASP A 54 -30.05 34.64 -4.20
N ARG A 55 -30.16 33.38 -3.76
CA ARG A 55 -31.43 32.74 -3.37
C ARG A 55 -31.67 32.65 -1.87
N ASP A 56 -30.61 32.58 -1.06
CA ASP A 56 -30.70 32.51 0.40
C ASP A 56 -30.04 33.73 1.02
N ASN A 57 -30.86 34.73 1.36
CA ASN A 57 -30.41 35.96 2.03
C ASN A 57 -29.70 35.70 3.38
N ASN A 58 -29.79 34.49 3.96
CA ASN A 58 -29.06 34.14 5.18
C ASN A 58 -27.64 33.61 4.89
N TYR A 59 -27.26 33.45 3.62
CA TYR A 59 -25.92 33.00 3.26
C TYR A 59 -24.94 34.18 3.24
N VAL A 60 -24.38 34.47 4.41
CA VAL A 60 -23.50 35.64 4.63
C VAL A 60 -22.03 35.36 4.29
N TRP A 61 -21.61 34.09 4.31
CA TRP A 61 -20.21 33.69 4.18
C TRP A 61 -19.89 33.14 2.78
N LEU A 62 -20.01 34.01 1.77
CA LEU A 62 -19.63 33.68 0.39
C LEU A 62 -18.10 33.76 0.22
N PRO A 63 -17.42 32.71 -0.28
CA PRO A 63 -15.99 32.77 -0.56
C PRO A 63 -15.65 33.81 -1.63
N SER A 64 -14.59 34.59 -1.41
CA SER A 64 -14.07 35.53 -2.40
C SER A 64 -13.24 34.84 -3.48
N ASP A 65 -12.94 35.54 -4.58
CA ASP A 65 -12.03 35.01 -5.61
C ASP A 65 -10.65 34.65 -5.06
N LEU A 66 -10.16 35.42 -4.08
CA LEU A 66 -8.90 35.14 -3.38
C LEU A 66 -8.99 33.85 -2.53
N ASP A 67 -10.16 33.54 -1.96
CA ASP A 67 -10.36 32.31 -1.20
C ASP A 67 -10.39 31.09 -2.12
N TRP A 68 -10.97 31.23 -3.32
CA TRP A 68 -10.92 30.19 -4.35
C TRP A 68 -9.49 29.94 -4.85
N GLU A 69 -8.72 31.00 -5.10
CA GLU A 69 -7.31 30.88 -5.47
C GLU A 69 -6.50 30.16 -4.37
N LYS A 70 -6.72 30.51 -3.10
CA LYS A 70 -6.11 29.81 -1.96
C LYS A 70 -6.51 28.34 -1.92
N ALA A 71 -7.79 28.03 -2.11
CA ALA A 71 -8.31 26.66 -2.11
C ALA A 71 -7.66 25.82 -3.23
N GLU A 72 -7.56 26.36 -4.45
CA GLU A 72 -6.88 25.68 -5.57
C GLU A 72 -5.42 25.38 -5.26
N ASN A 73 -4.70 26.35 -4.69
CA ASN A 73 -3.29 26.19 -4.37
C ASN A 73 -3.06 25.15 -3.26
N VAL A 74 -3.88 25.15 -2.22
CA VAL A 74 -3.80 24.15 -1.15
C VAL A 74 -4.19 22.76 -1.68
N CYS A 75 -5.25 22.67 -2.49
CA CYS A 75 -5.71 21.42 -3.09
C CYS A 75 -4.59 20.75 -3.92
N LYS A 76 -3.91 21.52 -4.78
CA LYS A 76 -2.75 21.03 -5.57
C LYS A 76 -1.60 20.49 -4.72
N ILE A 77 -1.40 21.03 -3.52
CA ILE A 77 -0.34 20.55 -2.60
C ILE A 77 -0.77 19.25 -1.92
N LEU A 78 -2.05 19.16 -1.52
CA LEU A 78 -2.57 18.00 -0.80
C LEU A 78 -2.84 16.78 -1.70
N GLU A 79 -3.08 17.00 -2.99
CA GLU A 79 -3.35 15.96 -4.00
C GLU A 79 -2.32 14.83 -3.96
N VAL A 80 -1.01 15.16 -4.01
CA VAL A 80 0.04 14.13 -4.01
C VAL A 80 0.05 13.27 -2.75
N PHE A 81 -0.35 13.83 -1.61
CA PHE A 81 -0.47 13.07 -0.38
C PHE A 81 -1.71 12.18 -0.44
N HIS A 82 -2.82 12.70 -0.98
CA HIS A 82 -4.09 12.01 -1.09
C HIS A 82 -3.93 10.76 -1.95
N ASP A 83 -3.31 10.91 -3.12
CA ASP A 83 -2.96 9.82 -4.02
C ASP A 83 -2.11 8.76 -3.32
N ALA A 84 -1.02 9.19 -2.66
CA ALA A 84 -0.15 8.29 -1.90
C ALA A 84 -0.91 7.53 -0.79
N SER A 85 -1.84 8.21 -0.11
CA SER A 85 -2.62 7.61 0.96
C SER A 85 -3.62 6.59 0.44
N ASN A 86 -4.24 6.86 -0.71
CA ASN A 86 -5.12 5.90 -1.37
C ASN A 86 -4.33 4.64 -1.77
N VAL A 87 -3.13 4.81 -2.32
CA VAL A 87 -2.24 3.69 -2.64
C VAL A 87 -1.89 2.88 -1.39
N PHE A 88 -1.50 3.53 -0.28
CA PHE A 88 -1.11 2.87 0.97
C PHE A 88 -2.28 2.24 1.72
N SER A 89 -3.50 2.70 1.49
CA SER A 89 -4.73 2.18 2.11
C SER A 89 -5.29 0.96 1.37
N GLY A 90 -4.64 0.54 0.28
CA GLY A 90 -5.00 -0.65 -0.48
C GLY A 90 -4.98 -1.92 0.37
N VAL A 91 -6.01 -2.74 0.22
CA VAL A 91 -6.16 -4.03 0.93
C VAL A 91 -6.14 -5.25 0.00
N SER A 92 -6.34 -5.03 -1.30
CA SER A 92 -6.40 -6.08 -2.33
C SER A 92 -5.06 -6.34 -3.03
N TYR A 93 -4.04 -5.54 -2.74
CA TYR A 93 -2.71 -5.65 -3.34
C TYR A 93 -1.60 -5.35 -2.32
N PRO A 94 -0.38 -5.85 -2.56
CA PRO A 94 0.80 -5.48 -1.77
C PRO A 94 1.08 -3.98 -1.82
N THR A 95 1.17 -3.34 -0.66
CA THR A 95 1.44 -1.89 -0.59
C THR A 95 2.91 -1.55 -0.37
N SER A 96 3.71 -2.46 0.22
CA SER A 96 5.09 -2.17 0.64
C SER A 96 6.04 -1.87 -0.52
N ASN A 97 5.89 -2.58 -1.65
CA ASN A 97 6.62 -2.28 -2.89
C ASN A 97 6.23 -0.94 -3.52
N LEU A 98 5.01 -0.47 -3.27
CA LEU A 98 4.48 0.79 -3.81
C LEU A 98 4.81 2.00 -2.93
N PHE A 99 5.33 1.78 -1.72
CA PHE A 99 5.70 2.85 -0.81
C PHE A 99 6.69 3.84 -1.41
N LEU A 100 7.82 3.34 -1.90
CA LEU A 100 8.90 4.20 -2.36
C LEU A 100 8.49 5.08 -3.57
N PRO A 101 7.82 4.54 -4.61
CA PRO A 101 7.26 5.34 -5.71
C PRO A 101 6.50 6.60 -5.25
N GLU A 102 5.60 6.44 -4.28
CA GLU A 102 4.78 7.53 -3.77
C GLU A 102 5.60 8.53 -2.93
N ILE A 103 6.45 8.03 -2.03
CA ILE A 103 7.22 8.88 -1.11
C ILE A 103 8.22 9.77 -1.84
N TRP A 104 8.93 9.26 -2.87
CA TRP A 104 9.85 10.13 -3.61
C TRP A 104 9.09 11.22 -4.39
N LYS A 105 7.89 10.90 -4.89
CA LYS A 105 7.04 11.87 -5.60
C LYS A 105 6.55 12.97 -4.68
N VAL A 106 6.09 12.64 -3.47
CA VAL A 106 5.71 13.60 -2.42
C VAL A 106 6.88 14.55 -2.11
N LYS A 107 8.08 14.00 -1.88
CA LYS A 107 9.29 14.80 -1.61
C LYS A 107 9.62 15.75 -2.75
N GLN A 108 9.52 15.28 -4.00
CA GLN A 108 9.75 16.12 -5.18
C GLN A 108 8.75 17.27 -5.25
N ILE A 109 7.45 17.00 -5.09
CA ILE A 109 6.40 18.02 -5.15
C ILE A 109 6.60 19.05 -4.02
N LEU A 110 6.92 18.64 -2.81
CA LEU A 110 7.23 19.57 -1.72
C LEU A 110 8.43 20.48 -2.03
N ASN A 111 9.47 19.94 -2.67
CA ASN A 111 10.62 20.73 -3.09
C ASN A 111 10.26 21.73 -4.20
N GLU A 112 9.51 21.30 -5.21
CA GLU A 112 9.05 22.14 -6.32
C GLU A 112 8.14 23.27 -5.81
N LYS A 113 7.12 22.92 -5.01
CA LYS A 113 6.18 23.88 -4.42
C LYS A 113 6.84 24.84 -3.45
N SER A 114 7.87 24.40 -2.72
CA SER A 114 8.67 25.28 -1.88
C SER A 114 9.38 26.36 -2.70
N VAL A 115 9.77 26.09 -3.95
CA VAL A 115 10.43 27.10 -4.81
C VAL A 115 9.38 27.93 -5.54
N GLU A 116 8.31 27.32 -6.04
CA GLU A 116 7.19 27.99 -6.72
C GLU A 116 6.55 29.09 -5.86
N PHE A 117 6.40 28.85 -4.55
CA PHE A 117 5.73 29.78 -3.64
C PHE A 117 6.66 30.74 -2.91
N ASP A 118 7.90 30.94 -3.35
CA ASP A 118 8.87 31.80 -2.64
C ASP A 118 8.35 33.25 -2.43
N GLU A 119 7.58 33.77 -3.39
CA GLU A 119 6.93 35.08 -3.31
C GLU A 119 5.60 35.06 -2.54
N THR A 120 4.99 33.89 -2.33
CA THR A 120 3.70 33.73 -1.64
C THR A 120 3.90 33.24 -0.21
N HIS A 121 4.21 34.17 0.70
CA HIS A 121 4.67 33.89 2.06
C HIS A 121 3.83 32.85 2.85
N TYR A 122 2.49 32.90 2.75
CA TYR A 122 1.64 31.94 3.49
C TYR A 122 1.75 30.51 2.95
N LEU A 123 1.81 30.33 1.62
CA LEU A 123 2.01 29.01 1.00
C LEU A 123 3.43 28.51 1.24
N LYS A 124 4.45 29.38 1.12
CA LYS A 124 5.83 29.04 1.46
C LYS A 124 5.95 28.51 2.87
N SER A 125 5.40 29.25 3.84
CA SER A 125 5.41 28.86 5.24
C SER A 125 4.71 27.51 5.47
N MET A 126 3.58 27.27 4.80
CA MET A 126 2.87 26.00 4.87
C MET A 126 3.71 24.84 4.31
N VAL A 127 4.23 24.98 3.09
CA VAL A 127 5.02 23.94 2.43
C VAL A 127 6.32 23.65 3.19
N ASP A 128 7.00 24.67 3.72
CA ASP A 128 8.22 24.48 4.51
C ASP A 128 7.96 23.73 5.81
N ARG A 129 6.82 23.97 6.46
CA ARG A 129 6.39 23.20 7.63
C ARG A 129 6.07 21.75 7.27
N MET A 130 5.38 21.51 6.15
CA MET A 130 5.10 20.17 5.65
C MET A 130 6.39 19.42 5.31
N LYS A 131 7.32 20.08 4.61
CA LYS A 131 8.64 19.56 4.27
C LYS A 131 9.45 19.23 5.52
N SER A 132 9.45 20.09 6.53
CA SER A 132 10.12 19.83 7.80
C SER A 132 9.56 18.60 8.53
N LYS A 133 8.23 18.39 8.48
CA LYS A 133 7.59 17.18 8.99
C LYS A 133 7.92 15.96 8.15
N PHE A 134 7.97 16.11 6.83
CA PHE A 134 8.37 15.06 5.93
C PHE A 134 9.80 14.58 6.24
N GLU A 135 10.79 15.49 6.35
CA GLU A 135 12.17 15.12 6.70
C GLU A 135 12.27 14.42 8.05
N LYS A 136 11.46 14.84 9.03
CA LYS A 136 11.49 14.24 10.37
C LYS A 136 11.18 12.74 10.33
N TYR A 137 10.25 12.32 9.48
CA TYR A 137 9.72 10.94 9.50
C TYR A 137 10.21 10.11 8.30
N TRP A 138 10.48 10.73 7.15
CA TRP A 138 10.90 10.08 5.90
C TRP A 138 12.25 10.58 5.37
N GLY A 139 12.97 11.39 6.16
CA GLY A 139 14.31 11.87 5.79
C GLY A 139 15.41 10.82 5.94
N GLN A 140 15.13 9.65 6.53
CA GLN A 140 16.05 8.52 6.60
C GLN A 140 15.60 7.40 5.67
N CYS A 141 16.54 6.54 5.25
CA CYS A 141 16.24 5.38 4.43
C CYS A 141 15.34 4.40 5.17
N ASN A 142 14.13 4.18 4.65
CA ASN A 142 13.28 3.08 5.10
C ASN A 142 13.73 1.80 4.41
N LEU A 143 14.64 1.07 5.07
CA LEU A 143 15.30 -0.11 4.51
C LEU A 143 14.29 -1.19 4.08
N LEU A 144 13.32 -1.50 4.93
CA LEU A 144 12.34 -2.56 4.66
C LEU A 144 11.51 -2.24 3.42
N MET A 145 11.01 -1.00 3.31
CA MET A 145 10.24 -0.58 2.13
C MET A 145 11.11 -0.49 0.88
N SER A 146 12.39 -0.16 1.01
CA SER A 146 13.34 -0.16 -0.10
C SER A 146 13.58 -1.58 -0.62
N ILE A 147 13.75 -2.56 0.29
CA ILE A 147 13.86 -3.98 -0.06
C ILE A 147 12.57 -4.47 -0.73
N ALA A 148 11.40 -4.11 -0.20
CA ALA A 148 10.11 -4.44 -0.82
C ALA A 148 10.00 -3.91 -2.26
N ALA A 149 10.43 -2.66 -2.48
CA ALA A 149 10.48 -2.07 -3.81
C ALA A 149 11.44 -2.80 -4.76
N VAL A 150 12.62 -3.24 -4.29
CA VAL A 150 13.56 -4.05 -5.08
C VAL A 150 12.98 -5.41 -5.46
N LEU A 151 12.14 -5.99 -4.60
CA LEU A 151 11.46 -7.26 -4.86
C LEU A 151 10.26 -7.12 -5.82
N ASP A 152 9.89 -5.91 -6.24
CA ASP A 152 8.99 -5.73 -7.38
C ASP A 152 9.78 -5.86 -8.70
N PRO A 153 9.44 -6.82 -9.57
CA PRO A 153 10.17 -7.04 -10.82
C PRO A 153 10.08 -5.85 -11.79
N ARG A 154 9.11 -4.94 -11.64
CA ARG A 154 9.01 -3.71 -12.43
C ARG A 154 10.05 -2.67 -12.03
N PHE A 155 10.54 -2.74 -10.80
CA PHE A 155 11.40 -1.72 -10.19
C PHE A 155 12.84 -2.21 -10.02
N LYS A 156 13.04 -3.29 -9.26
CA LYS A 156 14.37 -3.77 -8.86
C LYS A 156 15.24 -2.65 -8.26
N MET A 157 16.56 -2.79 -8.34
CA MET A 157 17.50 -1.74 -7.94
C MET A 157 17.35 -0.45 -8.77
N LYS A 158 16.73 -0.50 -9.96
CA LYS A 158 16.56 0.67 -10.83
C LYS A 158 15.74 1.78 -10.18
N LEU A 159 14.70 1.42 -9.43
CA LEU A 159 13.94 2.43 -8.70
C LEU A 159 14.76 3.08 -7.58
N ILE A 160 15.60 2.31 -6.88
CA ILE A 160 16.49 2.83 -5.83
C ILE A 160 17.49 3.81 -6.45
N GLU A 161 18.17 3.39 -7.52
CA GLU A 161 19.13 4.21 -8.29
C GLU A 161 18.49 5.50 -8.83
N PHE A 162 17.22 5.45 -9.23
CA PHE A 162 16.48 6.60 -9.75
C PHE A 162 15.99 7.56 -8.66
N SER A 163 15.43 7.02 -7.57
CA SER A 163 14.71 7.80 -6.56
C SER A 163 15.62 8.36 -5.47
N PHE A 164 16.65 7.62 -5.03
CA PHE A 164 17.49 8.04 -3.91
C PHE A 164 18.23 9.36 -4.17
N PRO A 165 18.78 9.63 -5.37
CA PRO A 165 19.38 10.93 -5.68
C PRO A 165 18.39 12.10 -5.70
N LYS A 166 17.07 11.84 -5.79
CA LYS A 166 16.01 12.86 -5.76
C LYS A 166 15.55 13.20 -4.34
N ILE A 167 15.74 12.27 -3.40
CA ILE A 167 15.26 12.41 -2.02
C ILE A 167 16.38 12.67 -1.01
N TYR A 168 17.61 12.23 -1.30
CA TYR A 168 18.78 12.38 -0.43
C TYR A 168 19.88 13.24 -1.08
N PRO A 169 20.72 13.94 -0.29
CA PRO A 169 21.97 14.51 -0.78
C PRO A 169 22.86 13.45 -1.43
N ALA A 170 23.67 13.82 -2.44
CA ALA A 170 24.43 12.87 -3.27
C ALA A 170 25.25 11.82 -2.47
N GLN A 171 26.00 12.25 -1.45
CA GLN A 171 26.81 11.34 -0.62
C GLN A 171 25.94 10.36 0.18
N GLU A 172 24.78 10.81 0.65
CA GLU A 172 23.84 10.00 1.41
C GLU A 172 23.06 9.05 0.51
N ALA A 173 22.71 9.47 -0.71
CA ALA A 173 22.10 8.62 -1.72
C ALA A 173 22.99 7.40 -2.04
N ASP A 174 24.28 7.62 -2.35
CA ASP A 174 25.23 6.53 -2.64
C ASP A 174 25.40 5.59 -1.45
N LYS A 175 25.48 6.13 -0.23
CA LYS A 175 25.57 5.34 1.00
C LYS A 175 24.31 4.49 1.19
N ASN A 176 23.12 5.07 0.99
CA ASN A 176 21.86 4.37 1.17
C ASN A 176 21.64 3.31 0.08
N ILE A 177 22.05 3.55 -1.17
CA ILE A 177 22.02 2.54 -2.24
C ILE A 177 22.85 1.31 -1.85
N ARG A 178 24.08 1.53 -1.38
CA ARG A 178 24.97 0.45 -0.89
C ARG A 178 24.36 -0.27 0.31
N TYR A 179 23.80 0.49 1.24
CA TYR A 179 23.16 -0.09 2.42
C TYR A 179 21.98 -1.02 2.05
N VAL A 180 21.15 -0.61 1.10
CA VAL A 180 20.02 -1.42 0.62
C VAL A 180 20.50 -2.72 -0.03
N ILE A 181 21.49 -2.66 -0.93
CA ILE A 181 22.00 -3.87 -1.59
C ILE A 181 22.69 -4.82 -0.60
N ASP A 182 23.54 -4.30 0.29
CA ASP A 182 24.23 -5.12 1.29
C ASP A 182 23.23 -5.82 2.22
N SER A 183 22.22 -5.08 2.71
CA SER A 183 21.16 -5.63 3.56
C SER A 183 20.27 -6.63 2.84
N LEU A 184 20.03 -6.46 1.54
CA LEU A 184 19.28 -7.41 0.72
C LEU A 184 20.01 -8.75 0.61
N TYR A 185 21.33 -8.72 0.40
CA TYR A 185 22.15 -9.93 0.35
C TYR A 185 22.26 -10.60 1.72
N GLU A 186 22.40 -9.82 2.80
CA GLU A 186 22.41 -10.34 4.17
C GLU A 186 21.09 -11.05 4.50
N LEU A 187 19.95 -10.40 4.22
CA LEU A 187 18.63 -11.00 4.41
C LEU A 187 18.46 -12.28 3.58
N TYR A 188 18.87 -12.27 2.31
CA TYR A 188 18.79 -13.46 1.47
C TYR A 188 19.64 -14.61 2.01
N ALA A 189 20.83 -14.32 2.54
CA ALA A 189 21.71 -15.33 3.17
C ALA A 189 21.05 -15.99 4.39
N GLU A 190 20.29 -15.24 5.21
CA GLU A 190 19.53 -15.81 6.32
C GLU A 190 18.45 -16.81 5.86
N TYR A 191 17.77 -16.53 4.75
CA TYR A 191 16.79 -17.45 4.16
C TYR A 191 17.46 -18.72 3.62
N VAL A 192 18.65 -18.60 3.02
CA VAL A 192 19.44 -19.74 2.55
C VAL A 192 19.87 -20.62 3.73
N ALA A 193 20.43 -20.01 4.77
CA ALA A 193 20.88 -20.72 5.97
C ALA A 193 19.71 -21.43 6.68
N SER A 194 18.57 -20.75 6.84
CA SER A 194 17.38 -21.31 7.47
C SER A 194 16.83 -22.51 6.69
N ASN A 195 16.88 -22.47 5.36
CA ASN A 195 16.42 -23.57 4.52
C ASN A 195 17.36 -24.79 4.54
N ALA A 196 18.68 -24.57 4.69
CA ALA A 196 19.64 -25.65 4.85
C ALA A 196 19.35 -26.44 6.14
N ILE A 197 19.06 -25.74 7.25
CA ILE A 197 18.73 -26.36 8.54
C ILE A 197 17.42 -27.16 8.48
N SER A 198 16.40 -26.69 7.75
CA SER A 198 15.15 -27.43 7.61
C SER A 198 15.31 -28.72 6.80
N ASN A 199 16.15 -28.71 5.76
CA ASN A 199 16.39 -29.90 4.94
C ASN A 199 17.17 -30.98 5.70
N ASP A 200 18.13 -30.60 6.54
CA ASP A 200 18.93 -31.53 7.34
C ASP A 200 18.07 -32.29 8.36
N LYS A 201 17.06 -31.61 8.94
CA LYS A 201 16.07 -32.22 9.85
C LYS A 201 15.13 -33.22 9.18
N ASP A 202 14.82 -33.03 7.90
CA ASP A 202 13.99 -33.96 7.12
C ASP A 202 14.79 -35.19 6.66
N GLU A 203 16.09 -35.04 6.38
CA GLU A 203 16.98 -36.18 6.07
C GLU A 203 17.22 -37.09 7.29
N ASP A 204 17.32 -36.53 8.51
CA ASP A 204 17.47 -37.32 9.73
C ASP A 204 16.17 -38.04 10.14
N LYS A 205 14.99 -37.49 9.83
CA LYS A 205 13.72 -38.22 9.99
C LYS A 205 13.58 -39.37 8.99
N ALA A 206 14.06 -39.21 7.76
CA ALA A 206 14.05 -40.28 6.75
C ALA A 206 15.00 -41.45 7.10
N LYS A 207 16.03 -41.22 7.91
CA LYS A 207 16.92 -42.27 8.43
C LYS A 207 16.36 -43.02 9.65
N GLY A 208 15.35 -42.46 10.33
CA GLY A 208 14.77 -43.02 11.57
C GLY A 208 13.69 -44.10 11.39
N GLU A 209 13.09 -44.23 10.20
CA GLU A 209 12.01 -45.21 9.94
C GLU A 209 12.44 -46.40 9.07
N ALA A 210 13.72 -46.49 8.68
CA ALA A 210 14.26 -47.64 7.94
C ALA A 210 14.93 -48.69 8.84
N SER A 211 14.27 -49.05 9.95
CA SER A 211 14.66 -50.21 10.77
C SER A 211 13.43 -50.94 11.28
N ASN A 212 12.71 -51.58 10.35
CA ASN A 212 12.15 -52.92 10.48
C ASN A 212 11.23 -53.24 9.30
N SER A 213 11.72 -54.01 8.33
CA SER A 213 11.04 -55.23 7.88
C SER A 213 11.71 -55.84 6.63
N VAL A 214 12.10 -57.10 6.81
CA VAL A 214 11.98 -58.24 5.88
C VAL A 214 12.26 -57.99 4.40
N SER A 215 13.33 -58.62 3.95
CA SER A 215 13.66 -58.95 2.57
C SER A 215 12.47 -59.56 1.81
N ILE A 216 11.77 -58.72 1.04
CA ILE A 216 10.92 -59.17 -0.06
C ILE A 216 11.67 -58.89 -1.37
N HIS A 217 12.09 -59.96 -2.03
CA HIS A 217 12.54 -59.94 -3.40
C HIS A 217 11.41 -59.41 -4.30
N ILE A 218 11.46 -58.14 -4.69
CA ILE A 218 10.71 -57.61 -5.82
C ILE A 218 11.69 -57.38 -6.96
N LYS A 219 11.74 -58.33 -7.89
CA LYS A 219 12.20 -58.07 -9.26
C LYS A 219 11.23 -57.07 -9.89
N GLY A 220 11.52 -55.78 -9.75
CA GLY A 220 10.72 -54.70 -10.33
C GLY A 220 11.65 -53.63 -10.89
N LYS A 221 11.63 -53.48 -12.21
CA LYS A 221 12.39 -52.52 -13.01
C LYS A 221 12.57 -51.18 -12.27
N THR A 222 13.80 -50.87 -11.84
CA THR A 222 14.20 -49.48 -11.58
C THR A 222 13.94 -48.71 -12.86
N LYS A 223 13.04 -47.72 -12.81
CA LYS A 223 12.78 -46.89 -14.00
C LYS A 223 14.10 -46.20 -14.34
N GLY A 224 14.48 -46.12 -15.62
CA GLY A 224 15.72 -45.46 -16.03
C GLY A 224 15.88 -44.03 -15.47
N ARG A 225 14.76 -43.37 -15.13
CA ARG A 225 14.76 -42.08 -14.43
C ARG A 225 15.41 -42.11 -13.04
N SER A 226 15.17 -43.13 -12.22
CA SER A 226 15.76 -43.21 -10.87
C SER A 226 17.27 -43.45 -10.91
N GLU A 227 17.74 -44.23 -11.88
CA GLU A 227 19.17 -44.43 -12.12
C GLU A 227 19.83 -43.15 -12.63
N PHE A 228 19.16 -42.44 -13.55
CA PHE A 228 19.60 -41.12 -13.99
C PHE A 228 19.65 -40.10 -12.83
N ASP A 229 18.64 -40.05 -11.96
CA ASP A 229 18.63 -39.11 -10.84
C ASP A 229 19.78 -39.38 -9.85
N ILE A 230 20.15 -40.66 -9.63
CA ILE A 230 21.31 -41.05 -8.81
C ILE A 230 22.62 -40.65 -9.50
N TRP A 231 22.75 -40.94 -10.80
CA TRP A 231 23.93 -40.59 -11.59
C TRP A 231 24.12 -39.06 -11.68
N ALA A 232 23.04 -38.32 -11.91
CA ALA A 232 23.03 -36.87 -11.99
C ALA A 232 23.46 -36.25 -10.65
N LYS A 233 22.96 -36.72 -9.51
CA LYS A 233 23.43 -36.26 -8.19
C LYS A 233 24.92 -36.52 -7.93
N GLN A 234 25.52 -37.53 -8.58
CA GLN A 234 26.95 -37.85 -8.44
C GLN A 234 27.84 -37.05 -9.39
N MET A 235 27.37 -36.78 -10.62
CA MET A 235 28.14 -36.16 -11.69
C MET A 235 27.92 -34.65 -11.80
N ASP A 236 26.70 -34.19 -11.52
CA ASP A 236 26.30 -32.78 -11.59
C ASP A 236 26.51 -32.10 -10.22
N LYS A 237 27.77 -31.99 -9.81
CA LYS A 237 28.21 -31.25 -8.63
C LYS A 237 28.61 -29.82 -8.96
N VAL A 238 28.19 -29.30 -10.10
CA VAL A 238 28.49 -27.92 -10.50
C VAL A 238 27.67 -27.01 -9.62
N GLU A 239 28.31 -26.38 -8.63
CA GLU A 239 27.64 -25.32 -7.90
C GLU A 239 27.35 -24.16 -8.85
N PRO A 240 26.12 -23.60 -8.81
CA PRO A 240 25.78 -22.47 -9.65
C PRO A 240 26.71 -21.29 -9.31
N SER A 241 27.30 -20.69 -10.34
CA SER A 241 28.26 -19.57 -10.18
C SER A 241 27.61 -18.28 -9.69
N LYS A 242 26.27 -18.21 -9.71
CA LYS A 242 25.47 -17.07 -9.30
C LYS A 242 24.34 -17.52 -8.38
N SER A 243 24.04 -16.71 -7.37
CA SER A 243 22.87 -16.94 -6.53
C SER A 243 21.57 -16.61 -7.29
N ALA A 244 20.44 -17.12 -6.79
CA ALA A 244 19.13 -16.78 -7.34
C ALA A 244 18.84 -15.27 -7.29
N LEU A 245 19.36 -14.57 -6.26
CA LEU A 245 19.27 -13.12 -6.13
C LEU A 245 20.07 -12.41 -7.22
N ASP A 246 21.30 -12.86 -7.51
CA ASP A 246 22.11 -12.29 -8.60
C ASP A 246 21.40 -12.40 -9.94
N VAL A 247 20.87 -13.58 -10.26
CA VAL A 247 20.12 -13.81 -11.51
C VAL A 247 18.91 -12.87 -11.59
N TYR A 248 18.15 -12.72 -10.51
CA TYR A 248 17.02 -11.79 -10.47
C TYR A 248 17.43 -10.33 -10.68
N LEU A 249 18.51 -9.88 -10.06
CA LEU A 249 18.98 -8.49 -10.16
C LEU A 249 19.60 -8.17 -11.54
N GLU A 250 20.21 -9.16 -12.18
CA GLU A 250 20.78 -9.03 -13.53
C GLU A 250 19.73 -9.10 -14.64
N GLU A 251 18.61 -9.81 -14.42
CA GLU A 251 17.47 -9.76 -15.33
C GLU A 251 16.95 -8.32 -15.47
N GLY A 252 16.57 -7.90 -16.68
CA GLY A 252 15.95 -6.60 -16.90
C GLY A 252 14.69 -6.39 -16.05
N ILE A 253 14.27 -5.13 -15.88
CA ILE A 253 12.98 -4.84 -15.26
C ILE A 253 11.85 -5.39 -16.13
N TYR A 254 10.79 -5.86 -15.49
CA TYR A 254 9.58 -6.30 -16.16
C TYR A 254 8.80 -5.07 -16.63
N LEU A 255 8.71 -4.88 -17.94
CA LEU A 255 7.89 -3.84 -18.56
C LEU A 255 6.48 -4.41 -18.74
N CYS A 256 5.52 -3.91 -17.96
CA CYS A 256 4.13 -4.30 -18.08
C CYS A 256 3.42 -3.40 -19.09
N GLU A 257 2.60 -3.97 -19.99
CA GLU A 257 1.77 -3.18 -20.91
C GLU A 257 0.60 -2.51 -20.18
N ASN A 258 0.04 -3.17 -19.16
CA ASN A 258 -1.04 -2.66 -18.31
C ASN A 258 -0.68 -2.80 -16.82
N ASP A 259 -0.31 -1.70 -16.18
CA ASP A 259 0.16 -1.71 -14.78
C ASP A 259 -0.96 -2.01 -13.77
N GLU A 260 -2.21 -1.71 -14.13
CA GLU A 260 -3.40 -1.90 -13.26
C GLU A 260 -3.70 -3.37 -12.94
N ASP A 261 -3.33 -4.30 -13.82
CA ASP A 261 -3.58 -5.73 -13.64
C ASP A 261 -2.37 -6.48 -13.02
N PHE A 262 -1.26 -5.78 -12.77
CA PHE A 262 -0.04 -6.43 -12.32
C PHE A 262 -0.08 -6.76 -10.82
N SER A 263 0.21 -8.02 -10.49
CA SER A 263 0.36 -8.48 -9.09
C SER A 263 1.75 -9.05 -8.84
N ALA A 264 2.54 -8.34 -8.01
CA ALA A 264 3.88 -8.75 -7.63
C ALA A 264 3.89 -10.14 -6.93
N LEU A 265 2.93 -10.41 -6.04
CA LEU A 265 2.82 -11.71 -5.38
C LEU A 265 2.47 -12.84 -6.37
N ASN A 266 1.59 -12.60 -7.33
CA ASN A 266 1.29 -13.60 -8.37
C ASN A 266 2.49 -13.83 -9.30
N TRP A 267 3.26 -12.78 -9.59
CA TRP A 267 4.51 -12.92 -10.34
C TRP A 267 5.51 -13.83 -9.62
N TRP A 268 5.75 -13.60 -8.32
CA TRP A 268 6.62 -14.46 -7.50
C TRP A 268 6.10 -15.89 -7.35
N LYS A 269 4.78 -16.06 -7.23
CA LYS A 269 4.15 -17.39 -7.23
C LYS A 269 4.46 -18.15 -8.51
N ASN A 270 4.35 -17.50 -9.67
CA ASN A 270 4.65 -18.12 -10.96
C ASN A 270 6.15 -18.39 -11.14
N LYS A 271 7.01 -17.58 -10.50
CA LYS A 271 8.47 -17.71 -10.54
C LYS A 271 9.07 -18.63 -9.48
N THR A 272 8.25 -19.25 -8.63
CA THR A 272 8.72 -20.10 -7.52
C THR A 272 9.58 -21.28 -7.96
N LEU A 273 9.34 -21.85 -9.16
CA LEU A 273 10.18 -22.94 -9.69
C LEU A 273 11.61 -22.46 -10.04
N GLN A 274 11.75 -21.22 -10.51
CA GLN A 274 13.03 -20.62 -10.85
C GLN A 274 13.73 -20.04 -9.62
N PHE A 275 12.95 -19.43 -8.72
CA PHE A 275 13.44 -18.61 -7.61
C PHE A 275 12.86 -19.08 -6.28
N LYS A 276 13.04 -20.36 -5.90
CA LYS A 276 12.34 -20.96 -4.75
C LYS A 276 12.47 -20.16 -3.45
N LEU A 277 13.70 -19.89 -3.00
CA LEU A 277 13.94 -19.16 -1.75
C LEU A 277 13.64 -17.68 -1.86
N LEU A 278 14.02 -17.07 -2.99
CA LEU A 278 13.77 -15.65 -3.23
C LEU A 278 12.26 -15.35 -3.32
N SER A 279 11.45 -16.23 -3.90
CA SER A 279 9.99 -16.11 -3.92
C SER A 279 9.37 -16.22 -2.53
N LYS A 280 9.96 -17.04 -1.65
CA LYS A 280 9.54 -17.11 -0.24
C LYS A 280 9.83 -15.79 0.47
N MET A 281 11.07 -15.28 0.37
CA MET A 281 11.46 -13.99 0.93
C MET A 281 10.60 -12.85 0.39
N ALA A 282 10.36 -12.82 -0.93
CA ALA A 282 9.53 -11.82 -1.57
C ALA A 282 8.10 -11.84 -1.05
N ARG A 283 7.49 -13.03 -0.90
CA ARG A 283 6.15 -13.15 -0.33
C ARG A 283 6.10 -12.62 1.10
N ASP A 284 7.06 -12.99 1.93
CA ASP A 284 7.08 -12.61 3.35
C ASP A 284 7.22 -11.07 3.49
N ILE A 285 8.08 -10.43 2.69
CA ILE A 285 8.29 -8.97 2.72
C ILE A 285 7.14 -8.19 2.04
N LEU A 286 6.69 -8.62 0.86
CA LEU A 286 5.63 -7.92 0.12
C LEU A 286 4.27 -7.99 0.83
N SER A 287 4.05 -9.01 1.67
CA SER A 287 2.82 -9.14 2.46
C SER A 287 2.67 -8.12 3.58
N ILE A 288 3.72 -7.35 3.88
CA ILE A 288 3.69 -6.33 4.94
C ILE A 288 2.89 -5.12 4.46
N PRO A 289 1.77 -4.76 5.13
CA PRO A 289 1.03 -3.56 4.79
C PRO A 289 1.81 -2.31 5.24
N VAL A 290 1.72 -1.24 4.45
CA VAL A 290 2.31 0.08 4.80
C VAL A 290 1.47 0.79 5.85
N SER A 291 0.17 0.54 5.83
CA SER A 291 -0.84 1.26 6.60
C SER A 291 -1.59 0.35 7.56
N THR A 292 -2.05 0.91 8.67
CA THR A 292 -2.99 0.28 9.61
C THR A 292 -4.44 0.35 9.13
N VAL A 293 -4.75 1.02 8.01
CA VAL A 293 -6.12 1.22 7.53
C VAL A 293 -6.89 -0.10 7.34
N ALA A 294 -6.23 -1.17 6.89
CA ALA A 294 -6.86 -2.50 6.82
C ALA A 294 -7.37 -2.98 8.19
N SER A 295 -6.55 -2.78 9.24
CA SER A 295 -6.94 -3.10 10.61
C SER A 295 -8.01 -2.15 11.15
N GLU A 296 -7.95 -0.86 10.81
CA GLU A 296 -8.96 0.14 11.22
C GLU A 296 -10.33 -0.15 10.58
N SER A 297 -10.38 -0.55 9.30
CA SER A 297 -11.61 -1.01 8.64
C SER A 297 -12.14 -2.28 9.32
N ALA A 298 -11.27 -3.24 9.66
CA ALA A 298 -11.66 -4.43 10.41
C ALA A 298 -12.25 -4.06 11.80
N PHE A 299 -11.70 -3.06 12.50
CA PHE A 299 -12.23 -2.58 13.78
C PHE A 299 -13.54 -1.79 13.61
N SER A 300 -13.71 -1.00 12.56
CA SER A 300 -14.97 -0.31 12.26
C SER A 300 -16.08 -1.30 11.90
N ALA A 301 -15.78 -2.29 11.06
CA ALA A 301 -16.67 -3.44 10.83
C ALA A 301 -16.92 -4.22 12.13
N GLY A 302 -15.91 -4.32 13.00
CA GLY A 302 -16.01 -4.86 14.34
C GLY A 302 -17.04 -4.15 15.20
N GLY A 303 -17.20 -2.82 15.10
CA GLY A 303 -18.27 -2.07 15.77
C GLY A 303 -19.70 -2.45 15.32
N ARG A 304 -19.86 -3.00 14.11
CA ARG A 304 -21.14 -3.60 13.67
C ARG A 304 -21.37 -5.00 14.22
N VAL A 305 -20.30 -5.71 14.60
CA VAL A 305 -20.36 -7.03 15.25
C VAL A 305 -20.54 -6.86 16.77
N LEU A 306 -19.88 -5.86 17.34
CA LEU A 306 -19.91 -5.41 18.72
C LEU A 306 -20.70 -4.10 18.82
N ASP A 307 -22.02 -4.20 18.77
CA ASP A 307 -22.89 -3.06 19.10
C ASP A 307 -23.19 -3.02 20.62
N GLN A 308 -23.86 -1.95 21.08
CA GLN A 308 -24.24 -1.80 22.50
C GLN A 308 -25.07 -3.00 23.04
N TYR A 309 -25.75 -3.75 22.17
CA TYR A 309 -26.57 -4.91 22.50
C TYR A 309 -25.82 -6.25 22.40
N ARG A 310 -24.63 -6.28 21.79
CA ARG A 310 -23.77 -7.46 21.56
C ARG A 310 -22.42 -7.38 22.28
N SER A 311 -22.26 -6.43 23.19
CA SER A 311 -21.05 -6.20 24.00
C SER A 311 -20.67 -7.38 24.92
N SER A 312 -21.55 -8.37 25.13
CA SER A 312 -21.27 -9.55 25.97
C SER A 312 -20.67 -10.75 25.20
N MET A 313 -20.35 -10.60 23.91
CA MET A 313 -19.75 -11.69 23.13
C MET A 313 -18.34 -12.02 23.62
N LYS A 314 -17.98 -13.31 23.59
CA LYS A 314 -16.62 -13.75 23.93
C LYS A 314 -15.65 -13.36 22.81
N PRO A 315 -14.38 -12.99 23.12
CA PRO A 315 -13.39 -12.60 22.12
C PRO A 315 -13.25 -13.60 20.97
N GLU A 316 -13.30 -14.91 21.25
CA GLU A 316 -13.15 -15.96 20.23
C GLU A 316 -14.32 -15.98 19.25
N THR A 317 -15.53 -15.60 19.70
CA THR A 317 -16.71 -15.50 18.85
C THR A 317 -16.63 -14.27 17.95
N VAL A 318 -16.12 -13.16 18.48
CA VAL A 318 -15.91 -11.91 17.71
C VAL A 318 -14.88 -12.15 16.61
N GLU A 319 -13.75 -12.77 16.96
CA GLU A 319 -12.70 -13.16 15.99
C GLU A 319 -13.28 -14.05 14.88
N ALA A 320 -14.00 -15.12 15.25
CA ALA A 320 -14.60 -16.01 14.27
C ALA A 320 -15.57 -15.28 13.33
N LEU A 321 -16.39 -14.35 13.83
CA LEU A 321 -17.32 -13.57 13.02
C LEU A 321 -16.62 -12.61 12.07
N ILE A 322 -15.58 -11.90 12.54
CA ILE A 322 -14.81 -10.97 11.72
C ILE A 322 -14.06 -11.73 10.62
N CYS A 323 -13.30 -12.78 10.98
CA CYS A 323 -12.52 -13.56 10.03
C CYS A 323 -13.41 -14.29 9.01
N THR A 324 -14.47 -14.96 9.46
CA THR A 324 -15.37 -15.69 8.55
C THR A 324 -16.10 -14.71 7.61
N GLY A 325 -16.52 -13.55 8.13
CA GLY A 325 -17.13 -12.51 7.31
C GLY A 325 -16.18 -11.99 6.23
N ASP A 326 -14.91 -11.82 6.56
CA ASP A 326 -13.89 -11.38 5.61
C ASP A 326 -13.59 -12.43 4.53
N TRP A 327 -13.38 -13.68 4.94
CA TRP A 327 -13.14 -14.78 4.02
C TRP A 327 -14.30 -15.00 3.05
N LEU A 328 -15.54 -14.95 3.53
CA LEU A 328 -16.73 -15.05 2.67
C LEU A 328 -16.79 -13.87 1.69
N ARG A 329 -16.52 -12.63 2.13
CA ARG A 329 -16.48 -11.49 1.21
C ARG A 329 -15.43 -11.65 0.12
N SER A 330 -14.26 -12.16 0.46
CA SER A 330 -13.18 -12.46 -0.49
C SER A 330 -13.59 -13.56 -1.48
N GLU A 331 -14.15 -14.67 -1.00
CA GLU A 331 -14.56 -15.81 -1.83
C GLU A 331 -15.65 -15.44 -2.85
N TYR A 332 -16.62 -14.62 -2.46
CA TYR A 332 -17.73 -14.20 -3.32
C TYR A 332 -17.47 -12.89 -4.09
N GLY A 333 -16.26 -12.32 -4.01
CA GLY A 333 -15.92 -11.05 -4.69
C GLY A 333 -16.74 -9.86 -4.18
N LEU A 334 -17.21 -9.90 -2.93
CA LEU A 334 -17.94 -8.82 -2.26
C LEU A 334 -17.00 -7.85 -1.54
N ALA A 335 -15.70 -8.14 -1.55
CA ALA A 335 -14.67 -7.20 -1.12
C ALA A 335 -14.55 -6.08 -2.17
N ASN A 336 -15.01 -4.88 -1.79
CA ASN A 336 -14.83 -3.60 -2.48
C ASN A 336 -15.78 -3.31 -3.66
N SER A 337 -17.00 -2.86 -3.35
CA SER A 337 -17.52 -1.69 -4.07
C SER A 337 -16.88 -0.45 -3.45
N GLU A 338 -16.34 0.49 -4.25
CA GLU A 338 -15.82 1.80 -3.81
C GLU A 338 -16.73 2.54 -2.81
N VAL A 339 -18.03 2.22 -2.85
CA VAL A 339 -19.08 2.67 -1.92
C VAL A 339 -18.79 2.27 -0.45
N GLY A 340 -18.03 1.21 -0.20
CA GLY A 340 -17.69 0.70 1.13
C GLY A 340 -16.60 1.48 1.83
N LEU A 341 -15.58 1.95 1.10
CA LEU A 341 -14.52 2.80 1.65
C LEU A 341 -15.02 4.21 1.94
N GLN A 342 -15.85 4.77 1.04
CA GLN A 342 -16.56 6.04 1.33
C GLN A 342 -17.54 5.90 2.50
N ARG A 343 -18.27 4.78 2.62
CA ARG A 343 -19.13 4.52 3.78
C ARG A 343 -18.34 4.26 5.07
N ASP A 344 -17.19 3.60 4.99
CA ASP A 344 -16.36 3.34 6.18
C ASP A 344 -15.66 4.64 6.63
N GLU A 345 -15.25 5.52 5.71
CA GLU A 345 -14.81 6.89 6.01
C GLU A 345 -15.96 7.77 6.57
N GLU A 346 -17.17 7.69 6.03
CA GLU A 346 -18.37 8.34 6.58
C GLU A 346 -18.75 7.73 7.96
N SER A 347 -18.58 6.43 8.17
CA SER A 347 -18.84 5.78 9.47
C SER A 347 -17.80 6.15 10.53
N MET A 348 -16.55 6.42 10.14
CA MET A 348 -15.54 7.00 11.03
C MET A 348 -15.90 8.44 11.46
N GLN A 349 -16.72 9.17 10.68
CA GLN A 349 -17.21 10.49 11.05
C GLN A 349 -18.31 10.41 12.12
N GLU A 350 -19.10 9.34 12.16
CA GLU A 350 -20.16 9.14 13.16
C GLU A 350 -19.63 8.55 14.48
N VAL A 351 -18.71 7.57 14.45
CA VAL A 351 -18.26 6.85 15.66
C VAL A 351 -17.44 7.72 16.63
N HIS A 352 -16.77 8.78 16.15
CA HIS A 352 -16.01 9.68 17.02
C HIS A 352 -16.81 10.85 17.61
N LEU A 353 -18.04 11.11 17.13
CA LEU A 353 -18.92 12.11 17.74
C LEU A 353 -19.63 11.58 19.01
N GLU A 354 -19.56 10.28 19.30
CA GLU A 354 -20.18 9.67 20.50
C GLU A 354 -19.25 9.54 21.73
N TYR A 355 -17.96 9.93 21.62
CA TYR A 355 -16.98 9.76 22.72
C TYR A 355 -16.48 11.06 23.39
N ASP A 356 -17.08 12.21 23.09
CA ASP A 356 -16.84 13.45 23.86
C ASP A 356 -18.11 13.85 24.64
N ILE A 357 -18.30 13.23 25.82
CA ILE A 357 -19.06 13.79 26.95
C ILE A 357 -18.11 13.91 28.15
#